data_AF-A0A7V1D7G3-F1
#
_entry.id   AF-A0A7V1D7G3-F1
#
_cell.length_a   1.000
_cell.length_b   1.000
_cell.length_c   1.000
_cell.angle_alpha   90.00
_cell.angle_beta   90.00
_cell.angle_gamma   90.00
#
_symmetry.space_group_name_H-M   'P 1'
#
loop_
_entity.id
_entity.type
_entity.pdbx_description
1 polymer ?
#
loop_
_entity_poly.entity_id
_entity_poly.type
_entity_poly.pdbx_seq_one_letter_code
_entity_poly.pdbx_strand_id
1 'polypeptide(L)'
;LCAQELIRKKKLPKKTLVATVMSNLGLDLALEKMGGEVLRTPVGDRYVLDEMLKENLTLGGEQSGHIIFLEHNTTGDGIITALQILSIMKKRSKPLSELARVMEKFPQMLINVRIKKKKDPLKISEIKKKINKAKEGLKGQGRVLVRSSGTEPLIRVMVEGRERKEIEAIARDISKVIKKKLG
;
A
#
# COMPACT_ATOMS: atom_id res chain seq x y z
N LEU A 1 -9.95 -7.75 -5.19
CA LEU A 1 -10.89 -8.63 -5.94
C LEU A 1 -10.20 -9.88 -6.48
N CYS A 2 -9.23 -9.77 -7.39
CA CYS A 2 -8.57 -10.95 -7.97
C CYS A 2 -7.90 -11.85 -6.93
N ALA A 3 -7.21 -11.26 -5.94
CA ALA A 3 -6.63 -12.00 -4.83
C ALA A 3 -7.67 -12.82 -4.03
N GLN A 4 -8.85 -12.25 -3.74
CA GLN A 4 -9.96 -12.97 -3.09
C GLN A 4 -10.38 -14.20 -3.90
N GLU A 5 -10.51 -14.05 -5.23
CA GLU A 5 -10.92 -15.16 -6.08
C GLU A 5 -9.85 -16.25 -6.14
N LEU A 6 -8.57 -15.88 -6.19
CA LEU A 6 -7.46 -16.85 -6.16
C LEU A 6 -7.40 -17.57 -4.81
N ILE A 7 -7.59 -16.88 -3.68
CA ILE A 7 -7.67 -17.51 -2.35
C ILE A 7 -8.83 -18.51 -2.31
N ARG A 8 -10.03 -18.11 -2.77
CA ARG A 8 -11.22 -18.99 -2.83
C ARG A 8 -10.97 -20.26 -3.63
N LYS A 9 -10.18 -20.17 -4.70
CA LYS A 9 -9.78 -21.30 -5.56
C LYS A 9 -8.54 -22.05 -5.08
N LYS A 10 -7.93 -21.65 -3.97
CA LYS A 10 -6.62 -22.16 -3.49
C LYS A 10 -5.50 -22.02 -4.54
N LYS A 11 -5.54 -20.93 -5.31
CA LYS A 11 -4.58 -20.59 -6.38
C LYS A 11 -3.71 -19.37 -6.07
N LEU A 12 -3.79 -18.81 -4.86
CA LEU A 12 -2.86 -17.77 -4.41
C LEU A 12 -1.81 -18.44 -3.51
N PRO A 13 -0.56 -18.64 -3.96
CA PRO A 13 0.50 -19.22 -3.14
C PRO A 13 0.67 -18.44 -1.84
N LYS A 14 0.84 -19.17 -0.73
CA LYS A 14 0.93 -18.63 0.63
C LYS A 14 -0.26 -17.73 1.06
N LYS A 15 -1.30 -17.58 0.22
CA LYS A 15 -2.36 -16.56 0.32
C LYS A 15 -1.79 -15.12 0.40
N THR A 16 -0.67 -14.89 -0.28
CA THR A 16 0.08 -13.63 -0.19
C THR A 16 -0.05 -12.82 -1.47
N LEU A 17 -0.34 -11.52 -1.33
CA LEU A 17 -0.34 -10.55 -2.42
C LEU A 17 0.88 -9.63 -2.28
N VAL A 18 1.66 -9.44 -3.34
CA VAL A 18 2.75 -8.45 -3.31
C VAL A 18 2.22 -7.08 -3.71
N ALA A 19 2.45 -6.05 -2.90
CA ALA A 19 2.03 -4.68 -3.23
C ALA A 19 2.98 -3.64 -2.67
N THR A 20 3.15 -2.51 -3.35
CA THR A 20 4.06 -1.48 -2.84
C THR A 20 3.51 -0.85 -1.57
N VAL A 21 4.38 -0.21 -0.78
CA VAL A 21 4.03 0.53 0.45
C VAL A 21 2.97 1.63 0.24
N MET A 22 2.69 2.02 -1.00
CA MET A 22 1.68 3.02 -1.34
C MET A 22 0.26 2.49 -1.40
N SER A 23 0.06 1.17 -1.53
CA SER A 23 -1.30 0.62 -1.60
C SER A 23 -2.01 0.80 -0.26
N ASN A 24 -3.28 1.17 -0.32
CA ASN A 24 -4.07 1.59 0.83
C ASN A 24 -4.16 0.53 1.94
N LEU A 25 -4.21 0.96 3.20
CA LEU A 25 -4.41 0.09 4.37
C LEU A 25 -5.62 -0.84 4.26
N GLY A 26 -6.67 -0.40 3.58
CA GLY A 26 -7.84 -1.24 3.31
C GLY A 26 -7.50 -2.57 2.66
N LEU A 27 -6.44 -2.61 1.85
CA LEU A 27 -5.98 -3.81 1.17
C LEU A 27 -5.45 -4.85 2.17
N ASP A 28 -4.63 -4.45 3.13
CA ASP A 28 -4.12 -5.37 4.16
C ASP A 28 -5.28 -5.95 4.96
N LEU A 29 -6.16 -5.09 5.48
CA LEU A 29 -7.31 -5.51 6.28
C LEU A 29 -8.27 -6.42 5.48
N ALA A 30 -8.43 -6.19 4.18
CA ALA A 30 -9.26 -7.03 3.33
C ALA A 30 -8.65 -8.43 3.13
N LEU A 31 -7.33 -8.54 2.93
CA LEU A 31 -6.66 -9.83 2.80
C LEU A 31 -6.57 -10.57 4.13
N GLU A 32 -6.29 -9.88 5.23
CA GLU A 32 -6.24 -10.46 6.58
C GLU A 32 -7.58 -11.11 6.95
N LYS A 33 -8.70 -10.45 6.64
CA LYS A 33 -10.06 -11.02 6.82
C LYS A 33 -10.28 -12.33 6.05
N MET A 34 -9.49 -12.61 5.02
CA MET A 34 -9.54 -13.84 4.23
C MET A 34 -8.45 -14.86 4.62
N GLY A 35 -7.71 -14.57 5.70
CA GLY A 35 -6.57 -15.37 6.15
C GLY A 35 -5.40 -15.32 5.18
N GLY A 36 -5.28 -14.24 4.40
CA GLY A 36 -4.12 -13.94 3.58
C GLY A 36 -3.36 -12.72 4.11
N GLU A 37 -2.31 -12.34 3.42
CA GLU A 37 -1.46 -11.20 3.82
C GLU A 37 -1.00 -10.40 2.60
N VAL A 38 -0.52 -9.17 2.86
CA VAL A 38 0.07 -8.32 1.84
C VAL A 38 1.56 -8.16 2.13
N LEU A 39 2.39 -8.66 1.23
CA LEU A 39 3.84 -8.45 1.29
C LEU A 39 4.16 -7.09 0.68
N ARG A 40 4.78 -6.21 1.49
CA ARG A 40 5.04 -4.82 1.13
C ARG A 40 6.43 -4.60 0.55
N THR A 41 6.49 -3.98 -0.63
CA THR A 41 7.75 -3.61 -1.31
C THR A 41 7.92 -2.08 -1.44
N PRO A 42 9.14 -1.58 -1.69
CA PRO A 42 9.32 -0.20 -2.14
C PRO A 42 8.51 0.12 -3.40
N VAL A 43 8.31 1.41 -3.68
CA VAL A 43 7.56 1.84 -4.88
C VAL A 43 8.36 1.55 -6.14
N GLY A 44 7.71 0.97 -7.15
CA GLY A 44 8.31 0.52 -8.40
C GLY A 44 7.92 -0.92 -8.74
N ASP A 45 7.46 -1.12 -9.96
CA ASP A 45 7.13 -2.41 -10.57
C ASP A 45 8.24 -3.46 -10.43
N ARG A 46 9.50 -3.05 -10.63
CA ARG A 46 10.68 -3.91 -10.44
C ARG A 46 10.72 -4.55 -9.06
N TYR A 47 10.49 -3.77 -7.99
CA TYR A 47 10.53 -4.30 -6.63
C TYR A 47 9.38 -5.27 -6.36
N VAL A 48 8.22 -5.05 -6.99
CA VAL A 48 7.10 -5.98 -6.91
C VAL A 48 7.49 -7.30 -7.58
N LEU A 49 7.99 -7.26 -8.82
CA LEU A 49 8.38 -8.45 -9.57
C LEU A 49 9.51 -9.22 -8.89
N ASP A 50 10.58 -8.54 -8.47
CA ASP A 50 11.73 -9.15 -7.79
C ASP A 50 11.29 -9.92 -6.53
N GLU A 51 10.39 -9.33 -5.72
CA GLU A 51 9.88 -9.98 -4.51
C GLU A 51 8.91 -11.13 -4.83
N MET A 52 8.08 -10.99 -5.87
CA MET A 52 7.22 -12.09 -6.33
C MET A 52 8.05 -13.31 -6.74
N LEU A 53 9.13 -13.11 -7.49
CA LEU A 53 10.02 -14.19 -7.93
C LEU A 53 10.75 -14.82 -6.74
N LYS A 54 11.32 -13.99 -5.86
CA LYS A 54 12.05 -14.43 -4.66
C LYS A 54 11.17 -15.27 -3.74
N GLU A 55 9.92 -14.86 -3.53
CA GLU A 55 8.98 -15.52 -2.61
C GLU A 55 8.10 -16.58 -3.30
N ASN A 56 8.28 -16.80 -4.61
CA ASN A 56 7.49 -17.71 -5.44
C ASN A 56 5.98 -17.42 -5.35
N LEU A 57 5.61 -16.16 -5.54
CA LEU A 57 4.23 -15.64 -5.48
C LEU A 57 3.72 -15.29 -6.88
N THR A 58 2.41 -15.45 -7.12
CA THR A 58 1.86 -15.34 -8.49
C THR A 58 1.08 -14.06 -8.79
N LEU A 59 0.74 -13.27 -7.77
CA LEU A 59 -0.01 -12.02 -7.92
C LEU A 59 0.66 -10.86 -7.18
N GLY A 60 0.84 -9.75 -7.88
CA GLY A 60 1.29 -8.51 -7.28
C GLY A 60 0.96 -7.28 -8.11
N GLY A 61 1.22 -6.10 -7.56
CA GLY A 61 1.09 -4.87 -8.34
C GLY A 61 1.13 -3.56 -7.56
N GLU A 62 0.80 -2.50 -8.28
CA GLU A 62 0.77 -1.13 -7.79
C GLU A 62 -0.63 -0.52 -7.86
N GLN A 63 -0.90 0.46 -7.00
CA GLN A 63 -2.15 1.22 -7.00
C GLN A 63 -2.45 1.97 -8.31
N SER A 64 -1.45 2.14 -9.18
CA SER A 64 -1.59 2.75 -10.51
C SER A 64 -2.37 1.88 -11.49
N GLY A 65 -2.57 0.59 -11.18
CA GLY A 65 -3.17 -0.39 -12.08
C GLY A 65 -2.15 -1.26 -12.81
N HIS A 66 -0.85 -1.08 -12.55
CA HIS A 66 0.18 -2.03 -12.98
C HIS A 66 0.08 -3.30 -12.13
N ILE A 67 -0.62 -4.31 -12.64
CA ILE A 67 -0.89 -5.58 -11.95
C ILE A 67 -0.23 -6.74 -12.73
N ILE A 68 0.50 -7.59 -12.02
CA ILE A 68 1.25 -8.71 -12.55
C ILE A 68 0.55 -10.01 -12.15
N PHE A 69 0.20 -10.82 -13.15
CA PHE A 69 -0.22 -12.21 -12.97
C PHE A 69 0.89 -13.10 -13.52
N LEU A 70 1.81 -13.56 -12.67
CA LEU A 70 2.98 -14.31 -13.10
C LEU A 70 2.66 -15.66 -13.76
N GLU A 71 1.46 -16.21 -13.53
CA GLU A 71 0.98 -17.40 -14.25
C GLU A 71 0.68 -17.13 -15.75
N HIS A 72 0.62 -15.87 -16.16
CA HIS A 72 0.21 -15.48 -17.51
C HIS A 72 1.21 -14.57 -18.22
N ASN A 73 1.88 -13.67 -17.49
CA ASN A 73 2.84 -12.74 -18.07
C ASN A 73 3.93 -12.41 -17.04
N THR A 74 5.14 -12.09 -17.52
CA THR A 74 6.30 -11.74 -16.69
C THR A 74 6.37 -10.25 -16.35
N THR A 75 5.38 -9.47 -16.78
CA THR A 75 5.25 -8.03 -16.52
C THR A 75 3.80 -7.66 -16.24
N GLY A 76 3.58 -6.41 -15.82
CA GLY A 76 2.24 -5.88 -15.60
C GLY A 76 1.45 -5.81 -16.90
N ASP A 77 0.25 -6.38 -16.91
CA ASP A 77 -0.57 -6.50 -18.11
C ASP A 77 -2.01 -6.07 -17.82
N GLY A 78 -2.38 -4.92 -18.39
CA GLY A 78 -3.70 -4.34 -18.24
C GLY A 78 -4.81 -5.16 -18.90
N ILE A 79 -4.52 -5.83 -20.04
CA ILE A 79 -5.49 -6.64 -20.77
C ILE A 79 -5.79 -7.91 -19.97
N ILE A 80 -4.76 -8.61 -19.51
CA ILE A 80 -4.93 -9.79 -18.65
C ILE A 80 -5.68 -9.39 -17.39
N THR A 81 -5.32 -8.28 -16.75
CA THR A 81 -5.99 -7.79 -15.55
C THR A 81 -7.48 -7.52 -15.80
N ALA A 82 -7.82 -6.84 -16.91
CA ALA A 82 -9.19 -6.59 -17.30
C ALA A 82 -9.96 -7.89 -17.56
N LEU A 83 -9.36 -8.85 -18.27
CA LEU A 83 -9.97 -10.16 -18.53
C LEU A 83 -10.20 -10.96 -17.24
N GLN A 84 -9.28 -10.91 -16.28
CA GLN A 84 -9.47 -11.55 -14.97
C GLN A 84 -10.65 -10.94 -14.22
N ILE A 85 -10.77 -9.60 -14.20
CA ILE A 85 -11.91 -8.90 -13.58
C ILE A 85 -13.23 -9.26 -14.27
N LEU A 86 -13.30 -9.18 -15.60
CA LEU A 86 -14.49 -9.53 -16.38
C LEU A 86 -14.88 -10.99 -16.20
N SER A 87 -13.91 -11.91 -16.14
CA SER A 87 -14.13 -13.32 -15.84
C SER A 87 -14.78 -13.52 -14.47
N ILE A 88 -14.34 -12.75 -13.45
CA ILE A 88 -14.94 -12.78 -12.11
C ILE A 88 -16.37 -12.23 -12.15
N MET A 89 -16.59 -11.10 -12.82
CA MET A 89 -17.93 -10.50 -12.97
C MET A 89 -18.89 -11.49 -13.62
N LYS A 90 -18.49 -12.11 -14.74
CA LYS A 90 -19.29 -13.11 -15.46
C LYS A 90 -19.58 -14.35 -14.60
N LYS A 91 -18.58 -14.90 -13.90
CA LYS A 91 -18.75 -16.10 -13.06
C LYS A 91 -19.61 -15.87 -11.83
N ARG A 92 -19.61 -14.65 -11.29
CA ARG A 92 -20.38 -14.30 -10.08
C ARG A 92 -21.73 -13.66 -10.40
N SER A 93 -22.01 -13.37 -11.68
CA SER A 93 -23.21 -12.65 -12.13
C SER A 93 -23.48 -11.37 -11.34
N LYS A 94 -22.43 -10.60 -11.04
CA LYS A 94 -22.49 -9.40 -10.20
C LYS A 94 -21.78 -8.22 -10.85
N PRO A 95 -22.31 -6.99 -10.68
CA PRO A 95 -21.66 -5.79 -11.19
C PRO A 95 -20.36 -5.50 -10.42
N LEU A 96 -19.43 -4.80 -11.07
CA LEU A 96 -18.14 -4.45 -10.44
C LEU A 96 -18.34 -3.56 -9.20
N SER A 97 -19.37 -2.72 -9.19
CA SER A 97 -19.73 -1.86 -8.05
C SER A 97 -20.03 -2.64 -6.76
N GLU A 98 -20.50 -3.88 -6.88
CA GLU A 98 -20.71 -4.77 -5.73
C GLU A 98 -19.43 -5.54 -5.40
N LEU A 99 -18.75 -6.09 -6.41
CA LEU A 99 -17.55 -6.89 -6.23
C LEU A 99 -16.37 -6.10 -5.65
N ALA A 100 -16.27 -4.81 -5.99
CA ALA A 100 -15.23 -3.92 -5.49
C ALA A 100 -15.36 -3.60 -3.98
N ARG A 101 -16.53 -3.83 -3.37
CA ARG A 101 -16.77 -3.61 -1.93
C ARG A 101 -16.04 -4.60 -1.01
N VAL A 102 -15.28 -5.52 -1.60
CA VAL A 102 -14.37 -6.42 -0.89
C VAL A 102 -13.33 -5.69 -0.04
N MET A 103 -13.04 -4.43 -0.37
CA MET A 103 -12.10 -3.58 0.34
C MET A 103 -12.77 -2.23 0.63
N GLU A 104 -12.60 -1.74 1.85
CA GLU A 104 -12.93 -0.36 2.20
C GLU A 104 -11.68 0.51 2.00
N LYS A 105 -11.81 1.62 1.25
CA LYS A 105 -10.67 2.53 1.04
C LYS A 105 -10.59 3.51 2.20
N PHE A 106 -9.50 3.44 2.95
CA PHE A 106 -9.26 4.33 4.07
C PHE A 106 -8.85 5.72 3.58
N PRO A 107 -9.33 6.81 4.21
CA PRO A 107 -8.77 8.14 4.01
C PRO A 107 -7.25 8.17 4.16
N GLN A 108 -6.59 8.93 3.29
CA GLN A 108 -5.12 9.01 3.21
C GLN A 108 -4.68 10.46 3.08
N MET A 109 -3.89 10.96 4.03
CA MET A 109 -3.26 12.28 3.99
C MET A 109 -1.80 12.15 3.58
N LEU A 110 -1.36 12.95 2.62
CA LEU A 110 0.02 13.01 2.15
C LEU A 110 0.53 14.46 2.24
N ILE A 111 1.58 14.69 3.02
CA ILE A 111 2.25 15.99 3.14
C ILE A 111 3.70 15.87 2.67
N ASN A 112 4.07 16.74 1.74
CA ASN A 112 5.45 16.87 1.27
C ASN A 112 6.17 17.96 2.06
N VAL A 113 7.26 17.59 2.74
CA VAL A 113 8.09 18.51 3.52
C VAL A 113 9.41 18.72 2.79
N ARG A 114 9.65 19.92 2.26
CA ARG A 114 10.91 20.28 1.63
C ARG A 114 12.04 20.31 2.68
N ILE A 115 13.20 19.77 2.32
CA ILE A 115 14.36 19.65 3.21
C ILE A 115 15.60 20.28 2.56
N LYS A 116 16.53 20.80 3.37
CA LYS A 116 17.79 21.39 2.90
C LYS A 116 18.84 20.34 2.54
N LYS A 117 18.89 19.22 3.29
CA LYS A 117 19.85 18.13 3.08
C LYS A 117 19.12 16.80 3.11
N LYS A 118 19.33 15.95 2.09
CA LYS A 118 18.82 14.58 2.06
C LYS A 118 19.43 13.80 3.23
N LYS A 119 18.58 13.51 4.22
CA LYS A 119 18.86 12.61 5.33
C LYS A 119 17.69 11.66 5.49
N ASP A 120 17.97 10.47 6.01
CA ASP A 120 16.92 9.54 6.39
C ASP A 120 16.20 10.04 7.66
N PRO A 121 14.91 10.38 7.60
CA PRO A 121 14.16 10.84 8.77
C PRO A 121 14.13 9.80 9.90
N LEU A 122 14.21 8.50 9.58
CA LEU A 122 14.13 7.42 10.56
C LEU A 122 15.39 7.33 11.44
N LYS A 123 16.51 7.93 11.00
CA LYS A 123 17.75 8.04 11.79
C LYS A 123 17.72 9.19 12.81
N ILE A 124 16.72 10.07 12.76
CA ILE A 124 16.61 11.21 13.68
C ILE A 124 15.68 10.82 14.82
N SER A 125 16.23 10.73 16.04
CA SER A 125 15.52 10.20 17.21
C SER A 125 14.18 10.89 17.49
N GLU A 126 14.12 12.22 17.36
CA GLU A 126 12.90 12.99 17.58
C GLU A 126 11.81 12.69 16.54
N ILE A 127 12.18 12.53 15.27
CA ILE A 127 11.24 12.17 14.19
C ILE A 127 10.75 10.74 14.40
N LYS A 128 11.65 9.80 14.72
CA LYS A 128 11.29 8.41 15.01
C LYS A 128 10.34 8.30 16.21
N LYS A 129 10.63 9.01 17.31
CA LYS A 129 9.74 9.08 18.49
C LYS A 129 8.35 9.61 18.11
N LYS A 130 8.30 10.65 17.27
CA LYS A 130 7.03 11.23 16.81
C LYS A 130 6.21 10.25 15.97
N ILE A 131 6.87 9.54 15.05
CA ILE A 131 6.24 8.51 14.22
C ILE A 131 5.69 7.38 15.09
N ASN A 132 6.46 6.90 16.08
CA ASN A 132 6.01 5.83 16.96
C ASN A 132 4.79 6.25 17.81
N LYS A 133 4.83 7.44 18.40
CA LYS A 133 3.68 7.99 19.14
C LYS A 133 2.43 8.11 18.27
N ALA A 134 2.60 8.51 17.01
CA ALA A 134 1.50 8.56 16.05
C ALA A 134 0.94 7.17 15.72
N LYS A 135 1.81 6.16 15.54
CA LYS A 135 1.38 4.77 15.33
C LYS A 135 0.60 4.20 16.51
N GLU A 136 1.05 4.48 17.73
CA GLU A 136 0.34 4.10 18.97
C GLU A 136 -1.04 4.76 19.05
N GLY A 137 -1.13 6.06 18.71
CA GLY A 137 -2.39 6.81 18.69
C GLY A 137 -3.42 6.23 17.71
N LEU A 138 -2.98 5.70 16.58
CA LEU A 138 -3.85 5.09 15.56
C LEU A 138 -4.41 3.71 15.97
N LYS A 139 -3.94 3.10 17.08
CA LYS A 139 -4.46 1.84 17.66
C LYS A 139 -4.69 0.71 16.65
N GLY A 140 -3.79 0.57 15.67
CA GLY A 140 -3.90 -0.43 14.60
C GLY A 140 -4.98 -0.16 13.55
N GLN A 141 -5.73 0.94 13.66
CA GLN A 141 -6.75 1.37 12.70
C GLN A 141 -6.23 2.39 11.68
N GLY A 142 -4.91 2.53 11.60
CA GLY A 142 -4.24 3.48 10.71
C GLY A 142 -2.78 3.12 10.49
N ARG A 143 -2.17 3.80 9.53
CA ARG A 143 -0.79 3.57 9.11
C ARG A 143 -0.06 4.89 8.94
N VAL A 144 1.17 4.95 9.46
CA VAL A 144 2.10 6.06 9.20
C VAL A 144 3.25 5.56 8.34
N LEU A 145 3.47 6.20 7.20
CA LEU A 145 4.59 5.97 6.30
C LEU A 145 5.35 7.28 6.10
N VAL A 146 6.61 7.32 6.50
CA VAL A 146 7.51 8.45 6.28
C VAL A 146 8.69 7.98 5.43
N ARG A 147 8.93 8.63 4.30
CA ARG A 147 10.03 8.29 3.39
C ARG A 147 10.61 9.51 2.70
N SER A 148 11.89 9.46 2.36
CA SER A 148 12.52 10.47 1.51
C SER A 148 12.13 10.28 0.04
N SER A 149 12.02 11.37 -0.72
CA SER A 149 11.88 11.30 -2.18
C SER A 149 13.22 10.96 -2.82
N GLY A 150 13.21 10.06 -3.81
CA GLY A 150 14.40 9.71 -4.59
C GLY A 150 14.85 10.85 -5.50
N THR A 151 13.89 11.50 -6.16
CA THR A 151 14.13 12.54 -7.18
C THR A 151 14.19 13.95 -6.61
N GLU A 152 13.46 14.22 -5.54
CA GLU A 152 13.28 15.59 -5.02
C GLU A 152 13.89 15.75 -3.61
N PRO A 153 14.31 16.96 -3.20
CA PRO A 153 14.77 17.25 -1.84
C PRO A 153 13.57 17.43 -0.88
N LEU A 154 12.77 16.38 -0.74
CA LEU A 154 11.61 16.38 0.16
C LEU A 154 11.43 15.04 0.89
N ILE A 155 10.72 15.10 2.01
CA ILE A 155 10.23 13.95 2.77
C ILE A 155 8.72 13.88 2.61
N ARG A 156 8.23 12.69 2.27
CA ARG A 156 6.81 12.37 2.12
C ARG A 156 6.32 11.78 3.44
N VAL A 157 5.35 12.45 4.06
CA VAL A 157 4.64 12.00 5.27
C VAL A 157 3.25 11.58 4.84
N MET A 158 2.98 10.28 4.93
CA MET A 158 1.71 9.69 4.57
C MET A 158 1.07 9.07 5.82
N VAL A 159 -0.18 9.42 6.07
CA VAL A 159 -0.97 8.87 7.18
C VAL A 159 -2.30 8.39 6.65
N GLU A 160 -2.66 7.15 6.96
CA GLU A 160 -3.94 6.52 6.65
C GLU A 160 -4.68 6.19 7.94
N GLY A 161 -6.01 6.25 7.91
CA GLY A 161 -6.85 6.00 9.08
C GLY A 161 -8.31 6.32 8.79
N ARG A 162 -9.20 6.00 9.73
CA ARG A 162 -10.66 6.15 9.54
C ARG A 162 -11.12 7.60 9.48
N GLU A 163 -10.60 8.44 10.37
CA GLU A 163 -11.05 9.82 10.51
C GLU A 163 -10.12 10.80 9.81
N ARG A 164 -10.65 11.52 8.82
CA ARG A 164 -9.86 12.46 7.99
C ARG A 164 -9.19 13.56 8.84
N LYS A 165 -9.94 14.13 9.79
CA LYS A 165 -9.46 15.20 10.66
C LYS A 165 -8.31 14.72 11.56
N GLU A 166 -8.41 13.50 12.07
CA GLU A 166 -7.39 12.88 12.91
C GLU A 166 -6.08 12.65 12.13
N ILE A 167 -6.16 11.99 10.98
CA ILE A 167 -4.96 11.69 10.17
C ILE A 167 -4.30 12.97 9.64
N GLU A 168 -5.07 14.01 9.38
CA GLU A 168 -4.54 15.32 8.99
C GLU A 168 -3.77 15.97 10.13
N ALA A 169 -4.33 15.97 11.34
CA ALA A 169 -3.65 16.50 12.52
C ALA A 169 -2.32 15.75 12.77
N ILE A 170 -2.34 14.42 12.70
CA ILE A 170 -1.16 13.57 12.86
C ILE A 170 -0.11 13.88 11.78
N ALA A 171 -0.51 13.92 10.51
CA ALA A 171 0.41 14.20 9.40
C ALA A 171 1.06 15.57 9.56
N ARG A 172 0.28 16.62 9.87
CA ARG A 172 0.78 17.98 10.09
C ARG A 172 1.75 18.05 11.26
N ASP A 173 1.46 17.34 12.35
CA ASP A 173 2.29 17.31 13.55
C ASP A 173 3.65 16.65 13.30
N ILE A 174 3.67 15.51 12.58
CA ILE A 174 4.91 14.88 12.12
C ILE A 174 5.69 15.81 11.17
N SER A 175 5.00 16.42 10.21
CA SER A 175 5.61 17.33 9.23
C SER A 175 6.26 18.55 9.88
N LYS A 176 5.69 19.11 10.96
CA LYS A 176 6.28 20.21 11.73
C LYS A 176 7.63 19.81 12.34
N VAL A 177 7.72 18.63 12.94
CA VAL A 177 8.98 18.12 13.53
C VAL A 177 10.03 17.92 12.45
N ILE A 178 9.65 17.33 11.31
CA ILE A 178 10.56 17.15 10.17
C ILE A 178 11.06 18.50 9.66
N LYS A 179 10.17 19.47 9.45
CA LYS A 179 10.54 20.82 8.99
C LYS A 179 11.50 21.51 9.95
N LYS A 180 11.28 21.38 11.27
CA LYS A 180 12.17 21.97 12.29
C LYS A 180 13.59 21.36 12.27
N LYS A 181 13.71 20.07 11.94
CA LYS A 181 15.00 19.35 12.00
C LYS A 181 15.77 19.30 10.68
N LEU A 182 15.05 19.37 9.56
CA LEU A 182 15.62 19.13 8.23
C LEU A 182 15.29 20.22 7.19
N GLY A 183 14.38 21.14 7.51
CA GLY A 183 14.01 22.27 6.67
C GLY A 183 14.97 23.44 6.71
#